data_AF-A0A162D1F9-F1
#
_entry.id   AF-A0A162D1F9-F1
#
_cell.length_a   1.000
_cell.length_b   1.000
_cell.length_c   1.000
_cell.angle_alpha   90.00
_cell.angle_beta   90.00
_cell.angle_gamma   90.00
#
_symmetry.space_group_name_H-M   'P 1'
#
loop_
_entity.id
_entity.type
_entity.pdbx_description
1 polymer ?
#
loop_
_entity_poly.entity_id
_entity_poly.type
_entity_poly.pdbx_seq_one_letter_code
_entity_poly.pdbx_strand_id
1 'polypeptide(L)'
;EPDKVIDYLSIEELLFQKKDVNIPRPDTSECEESLYIKRQLTMVFHESFENKLAERLNCTIDELHEKCRITPQGEINWFVENQDRESIWKEMKNLTDEGMSNAIEESQLICLDEGRERIQIVIISGVAGIGKSTILSNYYTEMKKAKPDHWIIKINLVEQQTAFLQSVTEDTVVDFFVDHLHIAEDKSPFSRSLLRHRIKTGQRIAFMFDGYDEIGLDCQKNVIQLMKILAGKETIKQYV
;
A
#
# COMPACT_ATOMS: atom_id res chain seq x y z
N GLU A 1 13.15 -24.55 -10.59
CA GLU A 1 12.36 -25.74 -10.98
C GLU A 1 10.91 -25.30 -11.19
N PRO A 2 10.44 -25.19 -12.45
CA PRO A 2 9.09 -24.74 -12.80
C PRO A 2 7.98 -25.55 -12.08
N ASP A 3 8.26 -26.81 -11.84
CA ASP A 3 7.50 -27.83 -11.10
C ASP A 3 7.29 -27.51 -9.60
N LYS A 4 8.03 -26.54 -9.03
CA LYS A 4 7.79 -26.01 -7.68
C LYS A 4 6.90 -24.76 -7.66
N VAL A 5 6.57 -24.23 -8.83
CA VAL A 5 5.86 -22.95 -8.99
C VAL A 5 4.51 -23.13 -9.69
N ILE A 6 4.41 -24.10 -10.60
CA ILE A 6 3.23 -24.37 -11.43
C ILE A 6 2.76 -25.79 -11.12
N ASP A 7 1.59 -25.92 -10.50
CA ASP A 7 1.00 -27.24 -10.19
C ASP A 7 0.54 -28.00 -11.44
N TYR A 8 0.30 -29.30 -11.29
CA TYR A 8 -0.11 -30.17 -12.40
C TYR A 8 -1.36 -29.67 -13.13
N LEU A 9 -2.35 -29.15 -12.39
CA LEU A 9 -3.59 -28.62 -12.96
C LEU A 9 -3.34 -27.37 -13.81
N SER A 10 -2.38 -26.55 -13.39
CA SER A 10 -1.92 -25.38 -14.14
C SER A 10 -1.19 -25.76 -15.42
N ILE A 11 -0.37 -26.81 -15.40
CA ILE A 11 0.29 -27.35 -16.60
C ILE A 11 -0.74 -27.93 -17.57
N GLU A 12 -1.71 -28.69 -17.06
CA GLU A 12 -2.81 -29.24 -17.85
C GLU A 12 -3.64 -28.13 -18.52
N GLU A 13 -3.96 -27.07 -17.78
CA GLU A 13 -4.66 -25.91 -18.31
C GLU A 13 -3.87 -25.23 -19.45
N LEU A 14 -2.58 -24.96 -19.26
CA LEU A 14 -1.73 -24.31 -20.25
C LEU A 14 -1.58 -25.15 -21.54
N LEU A 15 -1.43 -26.46 -21.40
CA LEU A 15 -1.18 -27.36 -22.55
C LEU A 15 -2.45 -27.69 -23.32
N PHE A 16 -3.59 -27.85 -22.63
CA PHE A 16 -4.78 -28.46 -23.22
C PHE A 16 -6.00 -27.53 -23.31
N GLN A 17 -6.06 -26.45 -22.52
CA GLN A 17 -7.28 -25.61 -22.46
C GLN A 17 -7.20 -24.32 -23.27
N LYS A 18 -6.02 -23.91 -23.80
CA LYS A 18 -5.82 -22.67 -24.59
C LYS A 18 -6.70 -21.50 -24.10
N LYS A 19 -6.68 -21.25 -22.80
CA LYS A 19 -7.36 -20.09 -22.22
C LYS A 19 -6.38 -18.94 -22.16
N ASP A 20 -6.83 -17.76 -22.59
CA ASP A 20 -6.10 -16.53 -22.34
C ASP A 20 -6.03 -16.33 -20.82
N VAL A 21 -4.82 -16.22 -20.29
CA VAL A 21 -4.60 -15.90 -18.88
C VAL A 21 -4.94 -14.43 -18.69
N ASN A 22 -6.13 -14.16 -18.17
CA ASN A 22 -6.57 -12.80 -17.89
C ASN A 22 -6.02 -12.35 -16.54
N ILE A 23 -4.98 -11.52 -16.57
CA ILE A 23 -4.55 -10.79 -15.37
C ILE A 23 -5.73 -9.91 -14.94
N PRO A 24 -6.15 -9.95 -13.66
CA PRO A 24 -7.27 -9.15 -13.17
C PRO A 24 -7.13 -7.69 -13.62
N ARG A 25 -8.13 -7.24 -14.37
CA ARG A 25 -8.36 -5.82 -14.67
C ARG A 25 -9.49 -5.42 -13.72
N PRO A 26 -9.28 -4.51 -12.77
CA PRO A 26 -10.36 -3.95 -12.00
C PRO A 26 -11.28 -3.23 -12.95
N ASP A 27 -12.51 -3.08 -12.50
CA ASP A 27 -13.48 -2.26 -13.16
C ASP A 27 -12.97 -0.80 -13.15
N THR A 28 -12.55 -0.31 -14.31
CA THR A 28 -12.15 1.10 -14.47
C THR A 28 -13.36 2.04 -14.51
N SER A 29 -14.59 1.52 -14.37
CA SER A 29 -15.82 2.32 -14.35
C SER A 29 -15.82 3.40 -13.26
N GLU A 30 -15.04 3.23 -12.19
CA GLU A 30 -14.94 4.21 -11.10
C GLU A 30 -14.18 5.49 -11.48
N CYS A 31 -13.41 5.49 -12.57
CA CYS A 31 -12.59 6.64 -12.97
C CYS A 31 -12.52 6.79 -14.48
N GLU A 32 -13.33 7.69 -15.03
CA GLU A 32 -13.16 8.16 -16.40
C GLU A 32 -11.88 8.99 -16.52
N GLU A 33 -10.85 8.42 -17.17
CA GLU A 33 -9.55 9.10 -17.35
C GLU A 33 -9.69 10.52 -17.94
N SER A 34 -10.63 10.70 -18.87
CA SER A 34 -10.89 12.00 -19.52
C SER A 34 -11.40 13.08 -18.56
N LEU A 35 -11.96 12.69 -17.41
CA LEU A 35 -12.47 13.59 -16.39
C LEU A 35 -11.52 13.71 -15.18
N TYR A 36 -10.40 12.98 -15.19
CA TYR A 36 -9.45 13.01 -14.09
C TYR A 36 -8.73 14.36 -14.01
N ILE A 37 -8.87 15.02 -12.85
CA ILE A 37 -8.13 16.22 -12.52
C ILE A 37 -6.93 15.81 -11.67
N LYS A 38 -5.72 16.04 -12.21
CA LYS A 38 -4.46 15.80 -11.49
C LYS A 38 -4.47 16.51 -10.14
N ARG A 39 -4.05 15.79 -9.10
CA ARG A 39 -4.10 16.31 -7.74
C ARG A 39 -2.74 16.81 -7.31
N GLN A 40 -2.75 17.92 -6.57
CA GLN A 40 -1.55 18.39 -5.89
C GLN A 40 -1.44 17.67 -4.57
N LEU A 41 -0.42 16.81 -4.45
CA LEU A 41 -0.13 16.10 -3.22
C LEU A 41 0.83 16.91 -2.38
N THR A 42 0.83 16.67 -1.08
CA THR A 42 1.74 17.35 -0.16
C THR A 42 2.47 16.36 0.73
N MET A 43 3.79 16.54 0.88
CA MET A 43 4.60 15.79 1.84
C MET A 43 4.50 16.47 3.19
N VAL A 44 4.11 15.71 4.20
CA VAL A 44 4.01 16.19 5.59
C VAL A 44 5.41 16.47 6.14
N PHE A 45 6.32 15.50 6.02
CA PHE A 45 7.67 15.61 6.55
C PHE A 45 8.61 16.23 5.52
N HIS A 46 9.04 17.47 5.75
CA HIS A 46 9.94 18.22 4.89
C HIS A 46 11.14 18.73 5.70
N GLU A 47 12.16 19.30 5.05
CA GLU A 47 13.46 19.63 5.68
C GLU A 47 13.37 20.50 6.95
N SER A 48 12.37 21.39 7.04
CA SER A 48 12.16 22.23 8.23
C SER A 48 11.22 21.64 9.30
N PHE A 49 10.64 20.48 9.04
CA PHE A 49 9.66 19.87 9.96
C PHE A 49 10.29 19.51 11.31
N GLU A 50 11.46 18.86 11.30
CA GLU A 50 12.15 18.46 12.53
C GLU A 50 12.58 19.67 13.37
N ASN A 51 13.01 20.77 12.73
CA ASN A 51 13.37 22.00 13.42
C ASN A 51 12.19 22.57 14.21
N LYS A 52 11.01 22.66 13.58
CA LYS A 52 9.80 23.18 14.23
C LYS A 52 9.25 22.24 15.29
N LEU A 53 9.40 20.93 15.08
CA LEU A 53 9.04 19.94 16.10
C LEU A 53 9.92 20.09 17.34
N ALA A 54 11.23 20.27 17.15
CA ALA A 54 12.16 20.53 18.25
C ALA A 54 11.83 21.82 19.00
N GLU A 55 11.51 22.91 18.28
CA GLU A 55 11.05 24.17 18.88
C GLU A 55 9.79 23.99 19.74
N ARG A 56 8.80 23.25 19.27
CA ARG A 56 7.56 22.97 20.03
C ARG A 56 7.78 22.12 21.27
N LEU A 57 8.67 21.16 21.16
CA LEU A 57 9.05 20.29 22.27
C LEU A 57 10.06 20.97 23.22
N ASN A 58 10.45 22.22 22.93
CA ASN A 58 11.43 23.01 23.66
C ASN A 58 12.74 22.22 23.88
N CYS A 59 13.22 21.59 22.81
CA CYS A 59 14.45 20.81 22.80
C CYS A 59 15.30 21.15 21.57
N THR A 60 16.55 20.69 21.58
CA THR A 60 17.44 20.74 20.41
C THR A 60 17.09 19.62 19.41
N ILE A 61 17.61 19.72 18.18
CA ILE A 61 17.44 18.66 17.17
C ILE A 61 18.14 17.38 17.63
N ASP A 62 19.30 17.49 18.27
CA ASP A 62 20.04 16.33 18.78
C ASP A 62 19.22 15.58 19.85
N GLU A 63 18.63 16.32 20.80
CA GLU A 63 17.70 15.75 21.80
C GLU A 63 16.44 15.16 21.17
N LEU A 64 15.93 15.75 20.08
CA LEU A 64 14.83 15.17 19.31
C LEU A 64 15.26 13.85 18.65
N HIS A 65 16.45 13.80 18.06
CA HIS A 65 17.00 12.62 17.37
C HIS A 65 17.37 11.47 18.31
N GLU A 66 17.55 11.75 19.60
CA GLU A 66 17.61 10.73 20.66
C GLU A 66 16.23 10.11 20.94
N LYS A 67 15.14 10.83 20.64
CA LYS A 67 13.77 10.37 20.88
C LYS A 67 13.10 9.76 19.65
N CYS A 68 13.24 10.41 18.50
CA CYS A 68 12.73 9.94 17.22
C CYS A 68 13.53 10.51 16.04
N ARG A 69 13.56 9.79 14.92
CA ARG A 69 14.16 10.28 13.66
C ARG A 69 13.20 10.07 12.51
N ILE A 70 13.05 11.09 11.67
CA ILE A 70 12.22 11.02 10.48
C ILE A 70 13.13 10.85 9.27
N THR A 71 12.93 9.77 8.50
CA THR A 71 13.69 9.57 7.27
C THR A 71 13.25 10.58 6.20
N PRO A 72 14.06 10.87 5.17
CA PRO A 72 13.63 11.70 4.03
C PRO A 72 12.38 11.18 3.31
N GLN A 73 12.05 9.90 3.50
CA GLN A 73 10.86 9.24 2.96
C GLN A 73 9.63 9.38 3.86
N GLY A 74 9.77 9.97 5.05
CA GLY A 74 8.69 10.16 6.02
C GLY A 74 8.49 9.00 7.00
N GLU A 75 9.43 8.07 7.09
CA GLU A 75 9.36 6.98 8.08
C GLU A 75 9.80 7.50 9.45
N ILE A 76 9.03 7.20 10.48
CA ILE A 76 9.31 7.65 11.85
C ILE A 76 9.89 6.50 12.66
N ASN A 77 11.16 6.63 13.02
CA ASN A 77 11.85 5.71 13.93
C ASN A 77 11.72 6.23 15.35
N TRP A 78 11.18 5.41 16.26
CA TRP A 78 10.96 5.76 17.65
C TRP A 78 12.02 5.10 18.54
N PHE A 79 12.59 5.88 19.47
CA PHE A 79 13.61 5.44 20.43
C PHE A 79 13.17 5.65 21.89
N VAL A 80 11.89 5.95 22.11
CA VAL A 80 11.27 6.22 23.41
C VAL A 80 10.10 5.29 23.70
N GLU A 81 9.67 5.25 24.96
CA GLU A 81 8.49 4.52 25.38
C GLU A 81 7.17 5.17 24.90
N ASN A 82 6.07 4.43 25.04
CA ASN A 82 4.78 4.81 24.47
C ASN A 82 4.23 6.17 24.96
N GLN A 83 4.46 6.55 26.23
CA GLN A 83 3.95 7.82 26.76
C GLN A 83 4.61 9.03 26.08
N ASP A 84 5.93 9.01 25.95
CA ASP A 84 6.68 10.07 25.26
C ASP A 84 6.36 10.09 23.76
N ARG A 85 6.20 8.90 23.16
CA ARG A 85 5.78 8.75 21.78
C ARG A 85 4.44 9.41 21.50
N GLU A 86 3.44 9.23 22.37
CA GLU A 86 2.12 9.85 22.21
C GLU A 86 2.20 11.39 22.28
N SER A 87 3.02 11.91 23.20
CA SER A 87 3.25 13.35 23.34
C SER A 87 3.89 13.96 22.08
N ILE A 88 4.97 13.34 21.59
CA ILE A 88 5.66 13.77 20.37
C ILE A 88 4.74 13.67 19.16
N TRP A 89 3.99 12.57 19.04
CA TRP A 89 3.04 12.36 17.95
C TRP A 89 1.93 13.41 17.92
N LYS A 90 1.45 13.83 19.09
CA LYS A 90 0.46 14.92 19.19
C LYS A 90 1.01 16.22 18.62
N GLU A 91 2.25 16.57 18.92
CA GLU A 91 2.87 17.78 18.36
C GLU A 91 3.15 17.67 16.85
N MET A 92 3.57 16.50 16.37
CA MET A 92 3.68 16.22 14.93
C MET A 92 2.35 16.45 14.21
N LYS A 93 1.25 15.97 14.81
CA LYS A 93 -0.10 16.15 14.24
C LYS A 93 -0.50 17.63 14.18
N ASN A 94 -0.29 18.36 15.28
CA ASN A 94 -0.59 19.79 15.32
C ASN A 94 0.18 20.58 14.26
N LEU A 95 1.46 20.26 14.04
CA LEU A 95 2.26 20.89 12.98
C LEU A 95 1.72 20.58 11.58
N THR A 96 1.25 19.35 11.37
CA THR A 96 0.67 18.93 10.09
C THR A 96 -0.62 19.69 9.79
N ASP A 97 -1.48 19.88 10.81
CA ASP A 97 -2.76 20.60 10.68
C ASP A 97 -2.56 22.11 10.38
N GLU A 98 -1.38 22.66 10.67
CA GLU A 98 -1.02 24.06 10.37
C GLU A 98 -0.57 24.29 8.91
N GLY A 99 -0.68 23.29 8.04
CA GLY A 99 -0.44 23.45 6.60
C GLY A 99 1.03 23.45 6.21
N MET A 100 1.90 22.95 7.09
CA MET A 100 3.33 22.79 6.88
C MET A 100 3.62 21.62 5.93
N SER A 101 3.46 21.83 4.63
CA SER A 101 3.62 20.76 3.66
C SER A 101 4.20 21.25 2.34
N ASN A 102 5.06 20.44 1.73
CA ASN A 102 5.65 20.74 0.42
C ASN A 102 4.86 20.03 -0.67
N ALA A 103 4.56 20.74 -1.75
CA ALA A 103 3.89 20.13 -2.90
C ALA A 103 4.79 19.06 -3.54
N ILE A 104 4.20 17.90 -3.84
CA ILE A 104 4.81 16.83 -4.62
C ILE A 104 3.99 16.60 -5.87
N GLU A 105 4.66 16.34 -6.98
CA GLU A 105 4.00 15.87 -8.18
C GLU A 105 3.52 14.43 -8.03
N GLU A 106 2.28 14.19 -8.46
CA GLU A 106 1.62 12.89 -8.45
C GLU A 106 2.43 11.77 -9.14
N SER A 107 3.18 12.12 -10.19
CA SER A 107 4.08 11.22 -10.94
C SER A 107 5.18 10.60 -10.07
N GLN A 108 5.61 11.26 -9.00
CA GLN A 108 6.66 10.78 -8.11
C GLN A 108 6.22 9.59 -7.24
N LEU A 109 4.91 9.38 -7.08
CA LEU A 109 4.36 8.21 -6.37
C LEU A 109 4.12 7.01 -7.30
N ILE A 110 4.03 7.27 -8.61
CA ILE A 110 3.79 6.27 -9.66
C ILE A 110 5.13 5.69 -10.18
N CYS A 111 6.16 6.53 -10.32
CA CYS A 111 7.49 6.11 -10.77
C CYS A 111 8.33 5.52 -9.64
N LEU A 112 8.07 4.26 -9.30
CA LEU A 112 8.90 3.46 -8.40
C LEU A 112 9.77 2.46 -9.16
N ASP A 113 10.49 2.92 -10.18
CA ASP A 113 11.58 2.12 -10.74
C ASP A 113 12.85 2.96 -10.87
N GLU A 114 13.94 2.38 -10.35
CA GLU A 114 15.34 2.79 -10.46
C GLU A 114 15.75 4.02 -9.62
N GLY A 115 15.85 3.84 -8.28
CA GLY A 115 16.65 4.71 -7.42
C GLY A 115 16.07 5.02 -6.03
N ARG A 116 14.75 4.89 -5.85
CA ARG A 116 14.08 5.01 -4.54
C ARG A 116 13.72 3.63 -3.99
N GLU A 117 14.72 2.80 -3.73
CA GLU A 117 14.55 1.39 -3.38
C GLU A 117 13.77 1.12 -2.07
N ARG A 118 13.42 2.13 -1.25
CA ARG A 118 12.96 1.89 0.13
C ARG A 118 11.51 2.18 0.46
N ILE A 119 10.77 2.95 -0.34
CA ILE A 119 9.37 3.28 0.03
C ILE A 119 8.49 2.08 -0.27
N GLN A 120 8.09 1.37 0.77
CA GLN A 120 7.30 0.15 0.65
C GLN A 120 5.80 0.39 0.87
N ILE A 121 5.46 1.31 1.77
CA ILE A 121 4.09 1.69 2.11
C ILE A 121 3.94 3.19 1.86
N VAL A 122 2.92 3.56 1.09
CA VAL A 122 2.50 4.93 0.84
C VAL A 122 1.12 5.12 1.47
N ILE A 123 0.97 6.15 2.30
CA ILE A 123 -0.31 6.49 2.94
C ILE A 123 -0.81 7.81 2.34
N ILE A 124 -2.00 7.78 1.76
CA ILE A 124 -2.70 8.91 1.14
C ILE A 124 -3.84 9.34 2.07
N SER A 125 -3.58 10.38 2.87
CA SER A 125 -4.59 10.92 3.78
C SER A 125 -5.25 12.18 3.22
N GLY A 126 -6.54 12.36 3.51
CA GLY A 126 -7.30 13.54 3.13
C GLY A 126 -8.74 13.47 3.60
N VAL A 127 -9.42 14.62 3.60
CA VAL A 127 -10.83 14.73 3.99
C VAL A 127 -11.74 13.90 3.08
N ALA A 128 -12.91 13.49 3.59
CA ALA A 128 -13.91 12.80 2.80
C ALA A 128 -14.32 13.62 1.56
N GLY A 129 -14.55 12.96 0.43
CA GLY A 129 -14.93 13.60 -0.82
C GLY A 129 -13.80 14.30 -1.58
N ILE A 130 -12.56 14.33 -1.07
CA ILE A 130 -11.43 14.93 -1.78
C ILE A 130 -10.92 14.06 -2.94
N GLY A 131 -11.44 12.85 -3.13
CA GLY A 131 -11.08 11.97 -4.25
C GLY A 131 -9.89 11.04 -3.99
N LYS A 132 -9.67 10.59 -2.75
CA LYS A 132 -8.62 9.60 -2.40
C LYS A 132 -8.72 8.33 -3.27
N SER A 133 -9.92 7.74 -3.32
CA SER A 133 -10.24 6.57 -4.14
C SER A 133 -10.01 6.83 -5.63
N THR A 134 -10.29 8.04 -6.11
CA THR A 134 -10.03 8.46 -7.50
C THR A 134 -8.53 8.51 -7.81
N ILE A 135 -7.70 8.99 -6.89
CA ILE A 135 -6.23 8.98 -7.03
C ILE A 135 -5.73 7.52 -7.10
N LEU A 136 -6.21 6.64 -6.23
CA LEU A 136 -5.86 5.21 -6.27
C LEU A 136 -6.25 4.55 -7.60
N SER A 137 -7.44 4.86 -8.13
CA SER A 137 -7.86 4.38 -9.46
C SER A 137 -6.97 4.92 -10.59
N ASN A 138 -6.56 6.19 -10.53
CA ASN A 138 -5.60 6.73 -11.50
C ASN A 138 -4.24 6.02 -11.38
N TYR A 139 -3.76 5.77 -10.16
CA TYR A 139 -2.48 5.09 -9.92
C TYR A 139 -2.49 3.68 -10.44
N TYR A 140 -3.57 2.95 -10.20
CA TYR A 140 -3.77 1.63 -10.76
C TYR A 140 -3.52 1.64 -12.27
N THR A 141 -4.18 2.57 -12.97
CA THR A 141 -4.14 2.64 -14.42
C THR A 141 -2.75 3.04 -14.94
N GLU A 142 -2.13 4.06 -14.35
CA GLU A 142 -0.80 4.51 -14.76
C GLU A 142 0.28 3.45 -14.47
N MET A 143 0.22 2.77 -13.32
CA MET A 143 1.12 1.65 -13.01
C MET A 143 0.93 0.49 -13.99
N LYS A 144 -0.32 0.19 -14.37
CA LYS A 144 -0.61 -0.84 -15.36
C LYS A 144 -0.14 -0.48 -16.77
N LYS A 145 -0.25 0.79 -17.18
CA LYS A 145 0.29 1.28 -18.45
C LYS A 145 1.81 1.17 -18.47
N ALA A 146 2.48 1.58 -17.39
CA ALA A 146 3.93 1.54 -17.28
C ALA A 146 4.49 0.12 -17.16
N LYS A 147 3.82 -0.76 -16.40
CA LYS A 147 4.24 -2.13 -16.12
C LYS A 147 3.08 -3.13 -16.32
N PRO A 148 2.73 -3.49 -17.57
CA PRO A 148 1.57 -4.33 -17.87
C PRO A 148 1.61 -5.73 -17.23
N ASP A 149 2.82 -6.25 -16.99
CA ASP A 149 3.09 -7.56 -16.42
C ASP A 149 3.04 -7.61 -14.87
N HIS A 150 2.85 -6.46 -14.22
CA HIS A 150 2.69 -6.36 -12.77
C HIS A 150 1.25 -6.63 -12.35
N TRP A 151 1.10 -7.30 -11.21
CA TRP A 151 -0.19 -7.53 -10.57
C TRP A 151 -0.47 -6.39 -9.61
N ILE A 152 -1.43 -5.54 -9.95
CA ILE A 152 -1.88 -4.48 -9.07
C ILE A 152 -3.22 -4.93 -8.51
N ILE A 153 -3.30 -5.10 -7.19
CA ILE A 153 -4.47 -5.63 -6.50
C ILE A 153 -5.08 -4.48 -5.71
N LYS A 154 -6.17 -3.91 -6.22
CA LYS A 154 -6.97 -2.89 -5.52
C LYS A 154 -8.06 -3.58 -4.71
N ILE A 155 -8.14 -3.27 -3.42
CA ILE A 155 -9.10 -3.82 -2.46
C ILE A 155 -9.90 -2.68 -1.87
N ASN A 156 -11.21 -2.70 -2.07
CA ASN A 156 -12.12 -1.87 -1.32
C ASN A 156 -12.34 -2.51 0.05
N LEU A 157 -11.77 -1.91 1.10
CA LEU A 157 -11.84 -2.45 2.46
C LEU A 157 -13.26 -2.43 3.03
N VAL A 158 -14.11 -1.51 2.58
CA VAL A 158 -15.51 -1.42 3.01
C VAL A 158 -16.30 -2.61 2.48
N GLU A 159 -16.13 -2.95 1.20
CA GLU A 159 -16.79 -4.11 0.58
C GLU A 159 -16.30 -5.43 1.17
N GLN A 160 -15.00 -5.51 1.50
CA GLN A 160 -14.36 -6.72 2.00
C GLN A 160 -14.27 -6.78 3.53
N GLN A 161 -14.96 -5.87 4.26
CA GLN A 161 -14.77 -5.71 5.70
C GLN A 161 -14.95 -7.02 6.48
N THR A 162 -15.89 -7.88 6.07
CA THR A 162 -16.15 -9.18 6.71
C THR A 162 -14.99 -10.16 6.58
N ALA A 163 -14.31 -10.16 5.43
CA ALA A 163 -13.13 -10.99 5.20
C ALA A 163 -11.97 -10.59 6.11
N PHE A 164 -11.79 -9.28 6.32
CA PHE A 164 -10.73 -8.72 7.16
C PHE A 164 -11.01 -8.76 8.66
N LEU A 165 -12.16 -9.29 9.11
CA LEU A 165 -12.38 -9.59 10.53
C LEU A 165 -11.55 -10.79 11.02
N GLN A 166 -11.14 -11.67 10.11
CA GLN A 166 -10.28 -12.81 10.43
C GLN A 166 -8.82 -12.35 10.48
N SER A 167 -8.09 -12.77 11.51
CA SER A 167 -6.68 -12.44 11.61
C SER A 167 -5.88 -13.22 10.56
N VAL A 168 -5.02 -12.51 9.84
CA VAL A 168 -4.13 -13.08 8.83
C VAL A 168 -2.73 -13.24 9.42
N THR A 169 -2.10 -14.38 9.18
CA THR A 169 -0.73 -14.69 9.60
C THR A 169 0.19 -14.82 8.40
N GLU A 170 1.49 -14.90 8.63
CA GLU A 170 2.47 -15.12 7.55
C GLU A 170 2.20 -16.40 6.76
N ASP A 171 1.72 -17.45 7.43
CA ASP A 171 1.39 -18.73 6.81
C ASP A 171 0.10 -18.67 5.98
N THR A 172 -0.88 -17.88 6.42
CA THR A 172 -2.22 -17.85 5.79
C THR A 172 -2.40 -16.71 4.80
N VAL A 173 -1.49 -15.74 4.72
CA VAL A 173 -1.63 -14.54 3.86
C VAL A 173 -1.86 -14.88 2.39
N VAL A 174 -1.20 -15.92 1.89
CA VAL A 174 -1.33 -16.33 0.50
C VAL A 174 -2.72 -16.91 0.24
N ASP A 175 -3.19 -17.78 1.14
CA ASP A 175 -4.51 -18.40 1.05
C ASP A 175 -5.62 -17.36 1.23
N PHE A 176 -5.40 -16.37 2.09
CA PHE A 176 -6.33 -15.26 2.28
C PHE A 176 -6.60 -14.52 0.96
N PHE A 177 -5.57 -14.11 0.23
CA PHE A 177 -5.77 -13.40 -1.04
C PHE A 177 -6.34 -14.29 -2.16
N VAL A 178 -5.89 -15.54 -2.25
CA VAL A 178 -6.19 -16.41 -3.39
C VAL A 178 -7.51 -17.15 -3.21
N ASP A 179 -7.77 -17.63 -2.00
CA ASP A 179 -8.90 -18.52 -1.71
C ASP A 179 -10.01 -17.83 -0.91
N HIS A 180 -9.72 -16.80 -0.11
CA HIS A 180 -10.75 -16.11 0.67
C HIS A 180 -11.28 -14.85 -0.01
N LEU A 181 -10.39 -13.99 -0.50
CA LEU A 181 -10.74 -12.78 -1.26
C LEU A 181 -11.00 -13.03 -2.75
N HIS A 182 -10.70 -14.24 -3.23
CA HIS A 182 -10.96 -14.66 -4.62
C HIS A 182 -10.44 -13.68 -5.70
N ILE A 183 -9.30 -13.02 -5.46
CA ILE A 183 -8.75 -11.97 -6.35
C ILE A 183 -8.53 -12.44 -7.80
N ALA A 184 -8.30 -13.74 -8.00
CA ALA A 184 -8.33 -14.37 -9.31
C ALA A 184 -9.68 -15.09 -9.50
N GLU A 185 -10.72 -14.34 -9.84
CA GLU A 185 -12.09 -14.86 -10.02
C GLU A 185 -12.22 -15.86 -11.18
N ASP A 186 -11.26 -15.88 -12.11
CA ASP A 186 -11.31 -16.64 -13.36
C ASP A 186 -11.27 -18.18 -13.18
N LYS A 187 -11.22 -18.68 -11.93
CA LYS A 187 -11.14 -20.10 -11.57
C LYS A 187 -9.98 -20.85 -12.24
N SER A 188 -9.05 -20.16 -12.90
CA SER A 188 -7.90 -20.77 -13.55
C SER A 188 -6.94 -21.25 -12.47
N PRO A 189 -6.63 -22.57 -12.41
CA PRO A 189 -5.57 -23.08 -11.57
C PRO A 189 -4.25 -22.33 -11.81
N PHE A 190 -3.91 -22.04 -13.08
CA PHE A 190 -2.69 -21.32 -13.42
C PHE A 190 -2.66 -19.90 -12.84
N SER A 191 -3.73 -19.11 -13.02
CA SER A 191 -3.83 -17.74 -12.47
C SER A 191 -3.66 -17.75 -10.94
N ARG A 192 -4.28 -18.73 -10.26
CA ARG A 192 -4.15 -18.90 -8.80
C ARG A 192 -2.74 -19.29 -8.39
N SER A 193 -2.12 -20.25 -9.07
CA SER A 193 -0.74 -20.70 -8.81
C SER A 193 0.26 -19.54 -9.00
N LEU A 194 0.09 -18.77 -10.07
CA LEU A 194 0.90 -17.60 -10.38
C LEU A 194 0.73 -16.49 -9.33
N LEU A 195 -0.51 -16.19 -8.92
CA LEU A 195 -0.78 -15.22 -7.85
C LEU A 195 -0.11 -15.65 -6.54
N ARG A 196 -0.25 -16.93 -6.16
CA ARG A 196 0.42 -17.51 -4.98
C ARG A 196 1.92 -17.28 -5.03
N HIS A 197 2.54 -17.57 -6.17
CA HIS A 197 3.98 -17.37 -6.35
C HIS A 197 4.39 -15.90 -6.21
N ARG A 198 3.64 -14.97 -6.81
CA ARG A 198 3.93 -13.52 -6.73
C ARG A 198 3.78 -12.98 -5.32
N ILE A 199 2.76 -13.39 -4.57
CA ILE A 199 2.60 -12.98 -3.16
C ILE A 199 3.74 -13.55 -2.30
N LYS A 200 4.16 -14.80 -2.53
CA LYS A 200 5.26 -15.42 -1.78
C LYS A 200 6.61 -14.76 -2.04
N THR A 201 6.91 -14.48 -3.30
CA THR A 201 8.19 -13.89 -3.73
C THR A 201 8.22 -12.37 -3.61
N GLY A 202 7.06 -11.73 -3.53
CA GLY A 202 6.89 -10.29 -3.55
C GLY A 202 7.20 -9.62 -4.90
N GLN A 203 7.47 -10.40 -5.94
CA GLN A 203 7.91 -9.86 -7.22
C GLN A 203 6.73 -9.44 -8.09
N ARG A 204 6.86 -8.26 -8.71
CA ARG A 204 5.92 -7.73 -9.72
C ARG A 204 4.48 -7.73 -9.21
N ILE A 205 4.28 -7.32 -7.97
CA ILE A 205 2.99 -7.23 -7.30
C ILE A 205 2.93 -5.99 -6.41
N ALA A 206 1.78 -5.33 -6.39
CA ALA A 206 1.48 -4.22 -5.50
C ALA A 206 0.03 -4.31 -5.00
N PHE A 207 -0.21 -3.79 -3.79
CA PHE A 207 -1.53 -3.76 -3.15
C PHE A 207 -1.98 -2.32 -2.95
N MET A 208 -3.27 -2.08 -3.17
CA MET A 208 -3.94 -0.80 -2.89
C MET A 208 -5.12 -1.09 -1.97
N PHE A 209 -5.20 -0.41 -0.83
CA PHE A 209 -6.22 -0.60 0.19
C PHE A 209 -7.05 0.67 0.33
N ASP A 210 -8.24 0.68 -0.27
CA ASP A 210 -9.11 1.86 -0.31
C ASP A 210 -10.13 1.82 0.85
N GLY A 211 -10.45 2.97 1.43
CA GLY A 211 -11.44 3.10 2.51
C GLY A 211 -10.99 2.64 3.90
N TYR A 212 -9.70 2.75 4.23
CA TYR A 212 -9.17 2.34 5.54
C TYR A 212 -9.82 3.09 6.73
N ASP A 213 -10.10 4.38 6.58
CA ASP A 213 -10.77 5.20 7.60
C ASP A 213 -12.26 4.86 7.77
N GLU A 214 -12.83 4.08 6.87
CA GLU A 214 -14.27 3.76 6.81
C GLU A 214 -14.61 2.40 7.45
N ILE A 215 -13.61 1.59 7.80
CA ILE A 215 -13.77 0.28 8.44
C ILE A 215 -13.61 0.33 9.97
N GLY A 216 -14.21 -0.64 10.68
CA GLY A 216 -14.14 -0.74 12.14
C GLY A 216 -12.72 -1.03 12.68
N LEU A 217 -12.48 -0.65 13.94
CA LEU A 217 -11.15 -0.73 14.60
C LEU A 217 -10.50 -2.13 14.56
N ASP A 218 -11.28 -3.19 14.71
CA ASP A 218 -10.71 -4.55 14.69
C ASP A 218 -10.30 -4.96 13.27
N CYS A 219 -11.07 -4.54 12.26
CA CYS A 219 -10.68 -4.69 10.86
C CYS A 219 -9.41 -3.90 10.55
N GLN A 220 -9.31 -2.65 11.03
CA GLN A 220 -8.11 -1.81 10.88
C GLN A 220 -6.86 -2.47 11.46
N LYS A 221 -6.95 -3.07 12.66
CA LYS A 221 -5.83 -3.81 13.27
C LYS A 221 -5.38 -4.98 12.39
N ASN A 222 -6.33 -5.75 11.84
CA ASN A 222 -6.02 -6.88 10.98
C ASN A 222 -5.41 -6.43 9.64
N VAL A 223 -5.91 -5.33 9.05
CA VAL A 223 -5.30 -4.71 7.86
C VAL A 223 -3.87 -4.26 8.16
N ILE A 224 -3.61 -3.58 9.29
CA ILE A 224 -2.24 -3.22 9.70
C ILE A 224 -1.35 -4.46 9.83
N GLN A 225 -1.85 -5.53 10.45
CA GLN A 225 -1.09 -6.77 10.59
C GLN A 225 -0.76 -7.39 9.24
N LEU A 226 -1.73 -7.44 8.32
CA LEU A 226 -1.53 -7.89 6.94
C LEU A 226 -0.48 -7.03 6.23
N MET A 227 -0.57 -5.71 6.35
CA MET A 227 0.38 -4.79 5.73
C MET A 227 1.80 -5.02 6.23
N LYS A 228 1.98 -5.32 7.53
CA LYS A 228 3.29 -5.68 8.11
C LYS A 228 3.83 -6.99 7.53
N ILE A 229 2.97 -8.01 7.35
CA ILE A 229 3.35 -9.29 6.75
C ILE A 229 3.80 -9.09 5.28
N LEU A 230 3.08 -8.23 4.54
CA LEU A 230 3.47 -7.86 3.17
C LEU A 230 4.76 -7.04 3.16
N ALA A 231 4.93 -6.16 4.15
CA ALA A 231 6.13 -5.33 4.29
C ALA A 231 7.39 -6.15 4.62
N GLY A 232 7.26 -7.30 5.29
CA GLY A 232 8.37 -8.25 5.43
C GLY A 232 8.93 -8.75 4.09
N LYS A 233 8.19 -8.57 2.98
CA LYS A 233 8.63 -8.87 1.62
C LYS A 233 9.04 -7.57 0.93
N GLU A 234 10.32 -7.21 1.03
CA GLU A 234 10.91 -5.91 0.66
C GLU A 234 10.45 -5.33 -0.70
N THR A 235 10.08 -6.19 -1.65
CA THR A 235 9.68 -5.80 -3.01
C THR A 235 8.20 -5.48 -3.17
N ILE A 236 7.32 -5.84 -2.22
CA ILE A 236 5.88 -5.57 -2.31
C ILE A 236 5.60 -4.11 -1.99
N LYS A 237 5.00 -3.38 -2.93
CA LYS A 237 4.51 -2.02 -2.71
C LYS A 237 3.08 -2.00 -2.23
N GLN A 238 2.76 -1.07 -1.34
CA GLN A 238 1.45 -0.93 -0.71
C GLN A 238 1.04 0.55 -0.75
N TYR A 239 -0.21 0.79 -1.13
CA TYR A 239 -0.82 2.11 -1.12
C TYR A 239 -2.10 2.04 -0.29
N VAL A 240 -2.29 2.99 0.63
CA VAL A 240 -3.49 3.09 1.49
C VAL A 240 -4.10 4.46 1.32
#